data_AF-A0A7T5JRR2-F1
#
_entry.id   AF-A0A7T5JRR2-F1
#
_cell.length_a   1.000
_cell.length_b   1.000
_cell.length_c   1.000
_cell.angle_alpha   90.00
_cell.angle_beta   90.00
_cell.angle_gamma   90.00
#
_symmetry.space_group_name_H-M   'P 1'
#
loop_
_entity.id
_entity.type
_entity.pdbx_description
1 polymer ?
#
loop_
_entity_poly.entity_id
_entity_poly.type
_entity_poly.pdbx_seq_one_letter_code
_entity_poly.pdbx_strand_id
1 'polypeptide(L)'
;MYRSHVWRISTINLLIKLILFTAVLYVEQVLFPGLYQSIWPVIVTAIVLSGVGVTADLILVPPFGNLPALAMGWFGMTFIIWFVGLWYSSAAISLVTAWFMSTGLAPIEYILHRYILDSLVR
;
A
#
# COMPACT_ATOMS: atom_id res chain seq x y z
N MET A 1 -4.86 -25.76 11.86
CA MET A 1 -5.91 -25.12 11.05
C MET A 1 -5.84 -23.59 11.05
N TYR A 2 -5.57 -22.94 12.19
CA TYR A 2 -5.47 -21.46 12.28
C TYR A 2 -4.35 -20.85 11.40
N ARG A 3 -3.12 -21.40 11.46
CA ARG A 3 -1.98 -20.90 10.66
C ARG A 3 -2.23 -20.91 9.15
N SER A 4 -2.78 -22.00 8.61
CA SER A 4 -3.06 -22.12 7.17
C SER A 4 -4.11 -21.11 6.69
N HIS A 5 -5.01 -20.67 7.57
CA HIS A 5 -6.02 -19.67 7.25
C HIS A 5 -5.42 -18.26 7.17
N VAL A 6 -4.61 -17.88 8.16
CA VAL A 6 -3.88 -16.60 8.19
C VAL A 6 -2.96 -16.47 6.97
N TRP A 7 -2.22 -17.53 6.63
CA TRP A 7 -1.35 -17.54 5.45
C TRP A 7 -2.13 -17.29 4.17
N ARG A 8 -3.27 -17.97 3.98
CA ARG A 8 -4.10 -17.79 2.79
C ARG A 8 -4.60 -16.35 2.65
N ILE A 9 -5.13 -15.78 3.72
CA ILE A 9 -5.64 -14.39 3.74
C ILE A 9 -4.51 -13.40 3.46
N SER A 10 -3.35 -13.60 4.08
CA SER A 10 -2.18 -12.74 3.90
C SER A 10 -1.66 -12.79 2.47
N THR A 11 -1.63 -13.98 1.84
CA THR A 11 -1.23 -14.12 0.44
C THR A 11 -2.21 -13.44 -0.51
N ILE A 12 -3.53 -13.59 -0.28
CA ILE A 12 -4.55 -12.91 -1.09
C ILE A 12 -4.41 -11.39 -0.94
N ASN A 13 -4.25 -10.91 0.30
CA ASN A 13 -4.03 -9.49 0.59
C ASN A 13 -2.79 -8.97 -0.15
N LEU A 14 -1.66 -9.68 -0.06
CA LEU A 14 -0.41 -9.32 -0.73
C LEU A 14 -0.58 -9.20 -2.26
N LEU A 15 -1.21 -10.20 -2.89
CA LEU A 15 -1.40 -10.22 -4.33
C LEU A 15 -2.32 -9.08 -4.79
N ILE A 16 -3.41 -8.82 -4.06
CA ILE A 16 -4.32 -7.72 -4.38
C ILE A 16 -3.61 -6.37 -4.22
N LYS A 17 -2.89 -6.15 -3.11
CA LYS A 17 -2.09 -4.93 -2.92
C LYS A 17 -1.09 -4.75 -4.05
N LEU A 18 -0.35 -5.80 -4.40
CA LEU A 18 0.67 -5.70 -5.44
C LEU A 18 0.07 -5.31 -6.80
N ILE A 19 -1.04 -5.93 -7.19
CA ILE A 19 -1.71 -5.63 -8.47
C ILE A 19 -2.33 -4.23 -8.44
N LEU A 20 -3.14 -3.92 -7.43
CA LEU A 20 -3.90 -2.69 -7.40
C LEU A 20 -3.02 -1.47 -7.08
N PHE A 21 -2.04 -1.60 -6.20
CA PHE A 21 -1.09 -0.52 -5.93
C PHE A 21 -0.24 -0.23 -7.15
N THR A 22 0.27 -1.26 -7.86
CA THR A 22 0.99 -1.03 -9.11
C THR A 22 0.10 -0.32 -10.13
N ALA A 23 -1.17 -0.73 -10.27
CA ALA A 23 -2.11 -0.11 -11.19
C ALA A 23 -2.38 1.37 -10.84
N VAL A 24 -2.65 1.68 -9.57
CA VAL A 24 -2.91 3.07 -9.13
C VAL A 24 -1.66 3.93 -9.30
N LEU A 25 -0.49 3.47 -8.83
CA LEU A 25 0.76 4.22 -8.98
C LEU A 25 1.11 4.45 -10.46
N TYR A 26 0.79 3.49 -11.34
CA TYR A 26 0.96 3.65 -12.78
C TYR A 26 -0.02 4.68 -13.37
N VAL A 27 -1.29 4.66 -12.96
CA VAL A 27 -2.27 5.67 -13.37
C VAL A 27 -1.84 7.07 -12.92
N GLU A 28 -1.41 7.21 -11.67
CA GLU A 28 -0.90 8.48 -11.13
C GLU A 28 0.33 8.97 -11.90
N GLN A 29 1.24 8.06 -12.24
CA GLN A 29 2.38 8.35 -13.11
C GLN A 29 1.97 8.88 -14.49
N VAL A 30 0.90 8.33 -15.08
CA VAL A 30 0.37 8.79 -16.39
C VAL A 30 -0.31 10.15 -16.26
N LEU A 31 -1.04 10.39 -15.17
CA LEU A 31 -1.75 11.65 -14.90
C LEU A 31 -0.79 12.79 -14.53
N PHE A 32 0.32 12.49 -13.86
CA PHE A 32 1.33 13.43 -13.43
C PHE A 32 2.71 13.02 -13.98
N PRO A 33 3.01 13.35 -15.25
CA PRO A 33 4.27 12.98 -15.87
C PRO A 33 5.47 13.51 -15.07
N GLY A 34 6.43 12.63 -14.78
CA GLY A 34 7.66 12.99 -14.09
C GLY A 34 7.75 12.51 -12.63
N LEU A 35 6.69 11.92 -12.05
CA LEU A 35 6.77 11.30 -10.72
C LEU A 35 7.86 10.20 -10.70
N TYR A 36 7.83 9.32 -11.68
CA TYR A 36 8.86 8.33 -11.99
C TYR A 36 9.30 8.51 -13.45
N GLN A 37 10.56 8.24 -13.79
CA GLN A 37 11.01 8.25 -15.20
C GLN A 37 11.02 6.86 -15.85
N SER A 38 10.68 5.82 -15.08
CA SER A 38 10.67 4.44 -15.53
C SER A 38 9.57 3.67 -14.80
N ILE A 39 9.17 2.53 -15.35
CA ILE A 39 8.24 1.60 -14.70
C ILE A 39 8.88 0.87 -13.50
N TRP A 40 10.21 0.75 -13.47
CA TRP A 40 10.91 0.01 -12.41
C TRP A 40 10.69 0.58 -11.01
N PRO A 41 10.84 1.90 -10.78
CA PRO A 41 10.49 2.51 -9.50
C PRO A 41 9.04 2.25 -9.07
N VAL A 42 8.08 2.28 -10.00
CA VAL A 42 6.66 2.00 -9.70
C VAL A 42 6.51 0.58 -9.15
N ILE A 43 7.11 -0.40 -9.81
CA ILE A 43 7.08 -1.81 -9.39
C ILE A 43 7.75 -1.98 -8.03
N VAL A 44 8.92 -1.37 -7.81
CA VAL A 44 9.64 -1.46 -6.54
C VAL A 44 8.84 -0.82 -5.40
N THR A 45 8.29 0.38 -5.61
CA THR A 45 7.42 1.03 -4.62
C THR A 45 6.21 0.16 -4.28
N ALA A 46 5.54 -0.43 -5.29
CA ALA A 46 4.40 -1.32 -5.06
C ALA A 46 4.78 -2.58 -4.27
N ILE A 47 5.94 -3.19 -4.54
CA ILE A 47 6.46 -4.34 -3.79
C ILE A 47 6.69 -3.96 -2.32
N VAL A 48 7.36 -2.84 -2.07
CA VAL A 48 7.66 -2.37 -0.71
C VAL A 48 6.36 -2.05 0.05
N LEU A 49 5.46 -1.29 -0.57
CA LEU A 49 4.14 -0.97 0.01
C LEU A 49 3.34 -2.24 0.33
N SER A 50 3.33 -3.22 -0.57
CA SER A 50 2.57 -4.46 -0.36
C SER A 50 3.18 -5.31 0.76
N GLY A 51 4.51 -5.46 0.79
CA GLY A 51 5.20 -6.25 1.82
C GLY A 51 5.06 -5.65 3.22
N VAL A 52 5.31 -4.34 3.35
CA VAL A 52 5.14 -3.62 4.62
C VAL A 52 3.66 -3.56 4.99
N GLY A 53 2.78 -3.27 4.02
CA GLY A 53 1.34 -3.16 4.22
C GLY A 53 0.73 -4.44 4.76
N VAL A 54 1.00 -5.61 4.17
CA VAL A 54 0.45 -6.87 4.69
C VAL A 54 0.91 -7.15 6.13
N THR A 55 2.18 -6.86 6.42
CA THR A 55 2.73 -7.04 7.78
C THR A 55 2.03 -6.09 8.77
N ALA A 56 1.86 -4.82 8.38
CA ALA A 56 1.17 -3.83 9.18
C ALA A 56 -0.30 -4.19 9.38
N ASP A 57 -1.00 -4.69 8.37
CA ASP A 57 -2.41 -5.07 8.49
C ASP A 57 -2.60 -6.15 9.55
N LEU A 58 -1.75 -7.18 9.55
CA LEU A 58 -1.84 -8.28 10.52
C LEU A 58 -1.63 -7.81 11.97
N ILE A 59 -0.87 -6.73 12.17
CA ILE A 59 -0.53 -6.19 13.49
C ILE A 59 -1.55 -5.14 13.92
N LEU A 60 -1.96 -4.25 13.01
CA LEU A 60 -2.73 -3.05 13.32
C LEU A 60 -4.24 -3.25 13.15
N VAL A 61 -4.67 -4.00 12.13
CA VAL A 61 -6.10 -4.12 11.82
C VAL A 61 -6.87 -4.85 12.94
N PRO A 62 -6.41 -6.00 13.49
CA PRO A 62 -7.16 -6.68 14.55
C PRO A 62 -7.39 -5.85 15.82
N PRO A 63 -6.39 -5.15 16.41
CA PRO A 63 -6.59 -4.38 17.63
C PRO A 63 -7.25 -3.01 17.39
N PHE A 64 -7.02 -2.35 16.25
CA PHE A 64 -7.46 -0.98 16.03
C PHE A 64 -8.70 -0.86 15.14
N GLY A 65 -9.12 -1.93 14.46
CA GLY A 65 -10.21 -1.89 13.50
C GLY A 65 -9.83 -1.17 12.19
N ASN A 66 -10.82 -0.83 11.37
CA ASN A 66 -10.57 -0.39 10.00
C ASN A 66 -10.03 1.05 9.90
N LEU A 67 -10.77 2.03 10.42
CA LEU A 67 -10.45 3.45 10.23
C LEU A 67 -9.13 3.90 10.87
N PRO A 68 -8.81 3.54 12.13
CA PRO A 68 -7.53 3.94 12.71
C PRO A 68 -6.35 3.25 12.04
N ALA A 69 -6.49 1.97 11.66
CA ALA A 69 -5.47 1.28 10.87
C ALA A 69 -5.28 1.93 9.49
N LEU A 70 -6.36 2.41 8.85
CA LEU A 70 -6.29 3.15 7.60
C LEU A 70 -5.53 4.46 7.75
N ALA A 71 -5.78 5.23 8.82
CA ALA A 71 -5.07 6.49 9.05
C ALA A 71 -3.55 6.25 9.23
N MET A 72 -3.18 5.25 10.03
CA MET A 72 -1.76 4.86 10.20
C MET A 72 -1.16 4.32 8.90
N GLY A 73 -1.89 3.47 8.19
CA GLY A 73 -1.51 2.92 6.90
C GLY A 73 -1.28 4.02 5.88
N TRP A 74 -2.13 5.04 5.83
CA TRP A 74 -2.00 6.17 4.93
C TRP A 74 -0.72 6.98 5.20
N PHE A 75 -0.43 7.34 6.46
CA PHE A 75 0.85 7.98 6.80
C PHE A 75 2.05 7.10 6.45
N GLY A 76 1.94 5.79 6.71
CA GLY A 76 2.97 4.81 6.35
C GLY A 76 3.21 4.75 4.83
N MET A 77 2.15 4.69 4.03
CA MET A 77 2.21 4.70 2.57
C MET A 77 2.83 6.00 2.05
N THR A 78 2.40 7.16 2.56
CA THR A 78 3.01 8.46 2.21
C THR A 78 4.52 8.43 2.44
N PHE A 79 4.95 7.97 3.62
CA PHE A 79 6.37 7.92 3.97
C PHE A 79 7.14 6.93 3.11
N ILE A 80 6.58 5.75 2.85
CA ILE A 80 7.21 4.74 1.98
C ILE A 80 7.37 5.26 0.56
N ILE A 81 6.32 5.85 -0.03
CA ILE A 81 6.38 6.39 -1.40
C ILE A 81 7.45 7.48 -1.51
N TRP A 82 7.44 8.42 -0.55
CA TRP A 82 8.44 9.49 -0.51
C TRP A 82 9.86 8.93 -0.34
N PHE A 83 10.05 8.01 0.62
CA PHE A 83 11.36 7.45 0.95
C PHE A 83 11.94 6.58 -0.18
N VAL A 84 11.12 5.71 -0.79
CA VAL A 84 11.53 4.92 -1.97
C VAL A 84 11.82 5.84 -3.15
N GLY A 85 11.08 6.94 -3.31
CA GLY A 85 11.37 7.98 -4.29
C GLY A 85 12.79 8.54 -4.19
N LEU A 86 13.34 8.70 -2.98
CA LEU A 86 14.70 9.19 -2.76
C LEU A 86 15.79 8.25 -3.30
N TRP A 87 15.48 6.96 -3.51
CA TRP A 87 16.44 6.00 -4.07
C TRP A 87 16.67 6.18 -5.56
N TYR A 88 15.80 6.96 -6.23
CA TYR A 88 15.85 7.18 -7.66
C TYR A 88 16.06 8.66 -7.95
N SER A 89 17.27 9.01 -8.41
CA SER A 89 17.64 10.39 -8.74
C SER A 89 16.76 11.04 -9.81
N SER A 90 16.05 10.24 -10.60
CA SER A 90 15.14 10.67 -11.65
C SER A 90 13.69 10.87 -11.19
N ALA A 91 13.33 10.45 -9.97
CA ALA A 91 11.97 10.57 -9.45
C ALA A 91 11.74 11.97 -8.86
N ALA A 92 10.69 12.66 -9.32
CA ALA A 92 10.29 13.97 -8.77
C ALA A 92 9.22 13.80 -7.66
N ILE A 93 9.49 12.92 -6.69
CA ILE A 93 8.54 12.63 -5.61
C ILE A 93 8.83 13.51 -4.39
N SER A 94 8.07 14.59 -4.29
CA SER A 94 7.96 15.37 -3.07
C SER A 94 7.08 14.68 -2.02
N LEU A 95 7.15 15.14 -0.76
CA LEU A 95 6.25 14.65 0.29
C LEU A 95 4.77 14.95 -0.04
N VAL A 96 4.50 16.10 -0.66
CA VAL A 96 3.15 16.51 -1.07
C VAL A 96 2.61 15.60 -2.16
N THR A 97 3.42 15.26 -3.16
CA THR A 97 3.01 14.30 -4.20
C THR A 97 2.80 12.91 -3.62
N ALA A 98 3.69 12.43 -2.74
CA ALA A 98 3.51 11.15 -2.06
C ALA A 98 2.22 11.09 -1.23
N TRP A 99 1.83 12.20 -0.61
CA TRP A 99 0.57 12.35 0.13
C TRP A 99 -0.64 12.19 -0.79
N PHE A 100 -0.65 12.86 -1.94
CA PHE A 100 -1.71 12.69 -2.95
C PHE A 100 -1.77 11.24 -3.45
N MET A 101 -0.63 10.64 -3.76
CA MET A 101 -0.54 9.26 -4.23
C MET A 101 -1.09 8.26 -3.19
N SER A 102 -0.70 8.42 -1.91
CA SER A 102 -1.22 7.58 -0.84
C SER A 102 -2.73 7.73 -0.63
N THR A 103 -3.30 8.89 -0.99
CA THR A 103 -4.75 9.11 -0.96
C THR A 103 -5.47 8.32 -2.06
N GLY A 104 -4.85 8.16 -3.24
CA GLY A 104 -5.34 7.26 -4.31
C GLY A 104 -5.35 5.78 -3.90
N LEU A 105 -4.42 5.37 -3.02
CA LEU A 105 -4.34 4.00 -2.51
C LEU A 105 -5.28 3.71 -1.33
N ALA A 106 -5.68 4.73 -0.56
CA ALA A 106 -6.49 4.57 0.65
C ALA A 106 -7.83 3.81 0.47
N PRO A 107 -8.58 3.97 -0.64
CA PRO A 107 -9.80 3.19 -0.86
C PRO A 107 -9.54 1.68 -0.96
N ILE A 108 -8.41 1.28 -1.56
CA ILE A 108 -8.00 -0.12 -1.68
C ILE A 108 -7.69 -0.68 -0.29
N GLU A 109 -6.91 0.06 0.50
CA GLU A 109 -6.61 -0.30 1.89
C GLU A 109 -7.85 -0.46 2.74
N TYR A 110 -8.81 0.47 2.63
CA TYR A 110 -10.05 0.40 3.40
C TYR A 110 -10.84 -0.89 3.13
N ILE A 111 -10.90 -1.31 1.86
CA ILE A 111 -11.57 -2.55 1.45
C ILE A 111 -10.80 -3.76 1.99
N LEU A 112 -9.47 -3.77 1.88
CA LEU A 112 -8.63 -4.88 2.34
C LEU A 112 -8.62 -5.03 3.85
N HIS A 113 -8.56 -3.93 4.61
CA HIS A 113 -8.74 -3.94 6.06
C HIS A 113 -10.07 -4.56 6.46
N ARG A 114 -11.15 -4.22 5.73
CA ARG A 114 -12.46 -4.81 6.00
C ARG A 114 -12.47 -6.31 5.74
N TYR A 115 -11.89 -6.75 4.62
CA TYR A 115 -11.73 -8.17 4.29
C TYR A 115 -10.95 -8.92 5.38
N ILE A 116 -9.86 -8.35 5.90
CA ILE A 116 -9.04 -8.95 6.96
C ILE A 116 -9.82 -9.04 8.27
N LEU A 117 -10.54 -7.98 8.67
CA LEU A 117 -11.38 -7.99 9.87
C LEU A 117 -12.46 -9.07 9.80
N ASP A 118 -13.18 -9.11 8.68
CA ASP A 118 -14.27 -10.06 8.47
C ASP A 118 -13.76 -11.51 8.31
N SER A 119 -12.46 -11.72 8.04
CA SER A 119 -11.87 -13.07 7.88
C SER A 119 -11.07 -13.58 9.08
N LEU A 120 -10.50 -12.69 9.91
CA LEU A 120 -9.61 -13.07 11.02
C LEU A 120 -10.20 -12.84 12.41
N VAL A 121 -11.15 -11.92 12.54
CA VAL A 121 -11.66 -11.47 13.84
C VAL A 121 -13.12 -11.86 14.04
N ARG A 122 -13.92 -11.83 12.97
CA ARG A 122 -15.34 -12.21 12.97
C ARG A 122 -15.53 -13.62 12.46
#